data_AF-A0AAP0D2C8-F1
#
_entry.id   AF-A0AAP0D2C8-F1
#
_cell.length_a   1.000
_cell.length_b   1.000
_cell.length_c   1.000
_cell.angle_alpha   90.00
_cell.angle_beta   90.00
_cell.angle_gamma   90.00
#
_symmetry.space_group_name_H-M   'P 1'
#
loop_
_entity.id
_entity.type
_entity.pdbx_description
1 polymer ?
#
loop_
_entity_poly.entity_id
_entity_poly.type
_entity_poly.pdbx_seq_one_letter_code
_entity_poly.pdbx_strand_id
1 'polypeptide(L)'
;MEAKSDLWDEIRTWNGGSASIEAKSDLWSGGSASKSDLWTKATLQWRENRTCGMEAALECVKTLKSDLWDEIRFHVKMERRSHIEKGSEECEGSFFLIHVQNRKEETLVLPSPMTSTISLSGFKIHNHSRTPYALRRLSTVSPPCHGGGADVLLTAIRSAPRYTCNYPTEDRYLRSEERAWAHWNKLNQPKLIVAPMYDGSELPFRMLCRKYGAQAAYTPMLHSRSFAESKKFRSREFTTCEEDRPLFVQFCGNDPDILLEAAYRVESFCDYVDINLGCPQRIARSGNYGAFLMDDLPLVKSLVEKLATNLTVPVSCKIRLFPELQDTINYAKLLEDSGCSLIAVHGRTRDGRTRERANWDAIKSVKNAVKIPVLANGNIRHMDDVQSCLTTTGVEGVMSAEALLDNPALFGGFRSGEWVLDGEHGFEDGNLDRGDLVFEYLKLCEKYPVRWNIIISHVYGMLKKWFETHPDIRDDFNVKRNLSFEYLYSVVDRLRARGVRFPLYVKKNRH
;
A
#
# COMPACT_ATOMS: atom_id res chain seq x y z
N MET A 1 1.43 12.48 -27.66
CA MET A 1 0.00 12.27 -27.98
C MET A 1 -0.67 11.29 -27.02
N GLU A 2 0.04 10.30 -26.45
CA GLU A 2 -0.49 9.39 -25.42
C GLU A 2 -0.89 10.07 -24.10
N ALA A 3 -0.20 11.13 -23.66
CA ALA A 3 -0.60 11.88 -22.45
C ALA A 3 -1.96 12.63 -22.58
N LYS A 4 -2.54 12.70 -23.79
CA LYS A 4 -3.86 13.32 -23.98
C LYS A 4 -5.00 12.36 -23.64
N SER A 5 -4.87 11.04 -23.84
CA SER A 5 -5.97 10.10 -23.58
C SER A 5 -6.22 9.89 -22.09
N ASP A 6 -5.13 9.81 -21.31
CA ASP A 6 -5.18 9.50 -19.87
C ASP A 6 -5.94 10.58 -19.07
N LEU A 7 -5.82 11.84 -19.49
CA LEU A 7 -6.53 12.96 -18.87
C LEU A 7 -8.03 12.93 -19.18
N TRP A 8 -8.42 12.51 -20.39
CA TRP A 8 -9.83 12.47 -20.80
C TRP A 8 -10.61 11.34 -20.13
N ASP A 9 -9.96 10.23 -19.83
CA ASP A 9 -10.59 9.09 -19.14
C ASP A 9 -10.76 9.35 -17.63
N GLU A 10 -9.79 10.00 -16.96
CA GLU A 10 -9.93 10.41 -15.55
C GLU A 10 -11.05 11.45 -15.34
N ILE A 11 -11.25 12.36 -16.31
CA ILE A 11 -12.27 13.41 -16.24
C ILE A 11 -13.68 12.86 -16.47
N ARG A 12 -13.86 11.85 -17.35
CA ARG A 12 -15.19 11.28 -17.64
C ARG A 12 -15.79 10.48 -16.48
N THR A 13 -14.97 10.00 -15.57
CA THR A 13 -15.39 9.12 -14.46
C THR A 13 -15.46 9.82 -13.09
N TRP A 14 -15.22 11.13 -13.03
CA TRP A 14 -15.09 11.86 -11.76
C TRP A 14 -16.46 12.28 -11.17
N ASN A 15 -16.81 11.71 -10.01
CA ASN A 15 -18.09 11.91 -9.32
C ASN A 15 -18.03 12.88 -8.12
N GLY A 16 -17.02 13.75 -8.07
CA GLY A 16 -16.89 14.84 -7.09
C GLY A 16 -15.77 14.65 -6.06
N GLY A 17 -15.21 15.77 -5.58
CA GLY A 17 -14.10 15.87 -4.60
C GLY A 17 -12.82 16.45 -5.20
N SER A 18 -12.12 17.35 -4.49
CA SER A 18 -11.00 18.14 -5.04
C SER A 18 -9.87 17.27 -5.62
N ALA A 19 -9.59 17.41 -6.91
CA ALA A 19 -8.42 16.84 -7.58
C ALA A 19 -7.32 17.90 -7.73
N SER A 20 -6.04 17.47 -7.71
CA SER A 20 -4.86 18.31 -7.97
C SER A 20 -3.97 17.59 -8.99
N ILE A 21 -3.71 18.22 -10.13
CA ILE A 21 -2.91 17.65 -11.23
C ILE A 21 -1.59 18.41 -11.37
N GLU A 22 -0.47 17.69 -11.38
CA GLU A 22 0.89 18.24 -11.52
C GLU A 22 1.41 17.96 -12.94
N ALA A 23 1.64 18.99 -13.76
CA ALA A 23 2.19 18.85 -15.12
C ALA A 23 3.65 19.35 -15.17
N LYS A 24 4.56 18.59 -15.83
CA LYS A 24 5.97 18.96 -16.04
C LYS A 24 6.18 19.62 -17.42
N SER A 25 7.09 20.59 -17.48
CA SER A 25 7.20 21.65 -18.49
C SER A 25 8.11 21.38 -19.71
N ASP A 26 8.45 20.13 -20.05
CA ASP A 26 9.53 19.86 -21.01
C ASP A 26 9.14 19.97 -22.51
N LEU A 27 8.24 20.88 -22.86
CA LEU A 27 7.92 21.18 -24.26
C LEU A 27 7.75 22.70 -24.40
N TRP A 28 8.02 23.24 -25.59
CA TRP A 28 7.63 24.58 -26.07
C TRP A 28 8.62 25.75 -25.80
N SER A 29 9.44 26.09 -26.82
CA SER A 29 10.21 27.33 -26.90
C SER A 29 9.71 28.26 -28.02
N GLY A 30 9.74 29.58 -27.80
CA GLY A 30 9.78 30.63 -28.84
C GLY A 30 8.72 31.75 -28.78
N GLY A 31 9.19 33.00 -28.65
CA GLY A 31 8.56 34.26 -29.14
C GLY A 31 7.83 35.16 -28.11
N SER A 32 8.23 36.44 -28.03
CA SER A 32 7.79 37.46 -27.05
C SER A 32 6.65 38.39 -27.55
N ALA A 33 5.62 38.64 -26.73
CA ALA A 33 4.62 39.71 -26.92
C ALA A 33 4.23 40.38 -25.58
N SER A 34 3.77 41.65 -25.61
CA SER A 34 3.51 42.46 -24.40
C SER A 34 2.11 42.22 -23.78
N LYS A 35 1.99 42.54 -22.47
CA LYS A 35 0.86 42.16 -21.58
C LYS A 35 -0.54 42.65 -22.00
N SER A 36 -0.69 43.80 -22.65
CA SER A 36 -2.03 44.35 -22.98
C SER A 36 -2.65 43.71 -24.22
N ASP A 37 -1.83 43.28 -25.18
CA ASP A 37 -2.31 42.65 -26.42
C ASP A 37 -2.83 41.23 -26.18
N LEU A 38 -2.29 40.55 -25.17
CA LEU A 38 -2.71 39.21 -24.76
C LEU A 38 -4.11 39.21 -24.13
N TRP A 39 -4.43 40.24 -23.33
CA TRP A 39 -5.71 40.37 -22.65
C TRP A 39 -6.87 40.59 -23.63
N THR A 40 -6.69 41.48 -24.59
CA THR A 40 -7.72 41.78 -25.59
C THR A 40 -7.96 40.60 -26.54
N LYS A 41 -6.90 39.90 -26.95
CA LYS A 41 -7.02 38.72 -27.83
C LYS A 41 -7.69 37.53 -27.13
N ALA A 42 -7.32 37.22 -25.88
CA ALA A 42 -7.92 36.12 -25.13
C ALA A 42 -9.43 36.34 -24.87
N THR A 43 -9.82 37.60 -24.61
CA THR A 43 -11.22 37.96 -24.35
C THR A 43 -12.08 37.94 -25.63
N LEU A 44 -11.52 38.35 -26.77
CA LEU A 44 -12.20 38.28 -28.07
C LEU A 44 -12.38 36.84 -28.56
N GLN A 45 -11.35 36.01 -28.42
CA GLN A 45 -11.38 34.61 -28.86
C GLN A 45 -12.35 33.75 -28.02
N TRP A 46 -12.57 34.11 -26.75
CA TRP A 46 -13.57 33.47 -25.87
C TRP A 46 -15.02 33.82 -26.24
N ARG A 47 -15.27 35.02 -26.80
CA ARG A 47 -16.61 35.42 -27.26
C ARG A 47 -17.06 34.69 -28.52
N GLU A 48 -16.13 34.30 -29.38
CA GLU A 48 -16.42 33.71 -30.69
C GLU A 48 -16.56 32.18 -30.67
N ASN A 49 -15.80 31.47 -29.82
CA ASN A 49 -15.84 30.00 -29.76
C ASN A 49 -16.70 29.49 -28.60
N ARG A 50 -18.00 29.31 -28.86
CA ARG A 50 -18.97 28.71 -27.92
C ARG A 50 -18.88 27.18 -27.82
N THR A 51 -17.67 26.62 -27.74
CA THR A 51 -17.42 25.18 -27.59
C THR A 51 -16.68 24.90 -26.28
N CYS A 52 -17.09 23.80 -25.63
CA CYS A 52 -16.80 23.34 -24.27
C CYS A 52 -15.73 24.11 -23.45
N GLY A 53 -16.13 24.60 -22.27
CA GLY A 53 -15.36 25.56 -21.47
C GLY A 53 -14.00 25.11 -20.92
N MET A 54 -13.56 23.87 -21.17
CA MET A 54 -12.25 23.37 -20.71
C MET A 54 -11.19 23.42 -21.82
N GLU A 55 -11.55 23.15 -23.08
CA GLU A 55 -10.64 23.34 -24.21
C GLU A 55 -10.30 24.82 -24.39
N ALA A 56 -11.28 25.71 -24.23
CA ALA A 56 -11.05 27.16 -24.25
C ALA A 56 -10.15 27.66 -23.10
N ALA A 57 -10.26 27.06 -21.90
CA ALA A 57 -9.40 27.39 -20.76
C ALA A 57 -7.95 26.97 -21.01
N LEU A 58 -7.73 25.78 -21.58
CA LEU A 58 -6.41 25.30 -22.00
C LEU A 58 -5.84 26.13 -23.16
N GLU A 59 -6.66 26.57 -24.12
CA GLU A 59 -6.22 27.45 -25.21
C GLU A 59 -5.85 28.87 -24.72
N CYS A 60 -6.57 29.41 -23.72
CA CYS A 60 -6.19 30.64 -23.01
C CYS A 60 -4.84 30.50 -22.28
N VAL A 61 -4.59 29.35 -21.64
CA VAL A 61 -3.31 29.06 -20.98
C VAL A 61 -2.17 28.94 -22.01
N LYS A 62 -2.42 28.34 -23.18
CA LYS A 62 -1.45 28.25 -24.27
C LYS A 62 -1.09 29.59 -24.91
N THR A 63 -2.00 30.56 -24.91
CA THR A 63 -1.76 31.88 -25.53
C THR A 63 -0.97 32.83 -24.63
N LEU A 64 -0.85 32.56 -23.33
CA LEU A 64 -0.05 33.32 -22.36
C LEU A 64 1.47 33.02 -22.49
N LYS A 65 2.03 33.24 -23.68
CA LYS A 65 3.48 33.25 -23.91
C LYS A 65 4.07 34.60 -23.48
N SER A 66 4.64 34.67 -22.29
CA SER A 66 5.61 35.71 -21.93
C SER A 66 6.61 35.16 -20.91
N ASP A 67 7.87 35.55 -21.08
CA ASP A 67 9.15 35.14 -20.46
C ASP A 67 9.24 35.06 -18.91
N LEU A 68 8.25 34.48 -18.23
CA LEU A 68 8.18 34.35 -16.77
C LEU A 68 7.97 32.89 -16.31
N TRP A 69 8.31 31.93 -17.16
CA TRP A 69 7.90 30.52 -17.01
C TRP A 69 8.98 29.55 -16.52
N ASP A 70 10.09 30.03 -15.99
CA ASP A 70 11.02 29.15 -15.26
C ASP A 70 10.53 29.00 -13.80
N GLU A 71 9.99 27.82 -13.49
CA GLU A 71 9.48 27.36 -12.19
C GLU A 71 8.12 27.88 -11.71
N ILE A 72 7.02 27.38 -12.30
CA ILE A 72 5.70 27.43 -11.66
C ILE A 72 5.14 26.01 -11.49
N ARG A 73 4.92 25.59 -10.24
CA ARG A 73 4.03 24.45 -9.94
C ARG A 73 2.61 24.96 -9.96
N PHE A 74 1.76 24.34 -10.75
CA PHE A 74 0.33 24.64 -10.73
C PHE A 74 -0.39 23.73 -9.74
N HIS A 75 -1.17 24.34 -8.86
CA HIS A 75 -2.24 23.63 -8.18
C HIS A 75 -3.55 23.97 -8.86
N VAL A 76 -4.05 23.02 -9.65
CA VAL A 76 -5.42 23.09 -10.18
C VAL A 76 -6.33 22.52 -9.11
N LYS A 77 -7.14 23.34 -8.45
CA LYS A 77 -8.20 22.88 -7.56
C LYS A 77 -9.53 23.05 -8.28
N MET A 78 -10.26 21.95 -8.44
CA MET A 78 -11.63 21.96 -8.96
C MET A 78 -12.62 21.91 -7.79
N GLU A 79 -13.47 22.93 -7.70
CA GLU A 79 -14.52 23.03 -6.68
C GLU A 79 -15.88 23.12 -7.35
N ARG A 80 -16.81 22.25 -6.94
CA ARG A 80 -18.20 22.29 -7.39
C ARG A 80 -18.99 23.18 -6.45
N ARG A 81 -19.58 24.26 -6.96
CA ARG A 81 -20.49 25.12 -6.18
C ARG A 81 -21.87 25.15 -6.82
N SER A 82 -22.90 25.19 -5.98
CA SER A 82 -24.31 25.34 -6.36
C SER A 82 -24.72 26.81 -6.53
N HIS A 83 -23.96 27.73 -5.95
CA HIS A 83 -24.20 29.18 -6.01
C HIS A 83 -22.87 29.93 -6.19
N ILE A 84 -22.88 30.95 -7.06
CA ILE A 84 -21.80 31.92 -7.18
C ILE A 84 -22.43 33.31 -7.16
N GLU A 85 -22.05 34.14 -6.20
CA GLU A 85 -22.37 35.58 -6.21
C GLU A 85 -21.34 36.32 -7.05
N LYS A 86 -21.82 37.19 -7.95
CA LYS A 86 -20.95 38.08 -8.74
C LYS A 86 -21.57 39.47 -8.78
N GLY A 87 -21.33 40.27 -7.75
CA GLY A 87 -22.03 41.55 -7.55
C GLY A 87 -23.44 41.33 -6.97
N SER A 88 -24.41 42.20 -7.30
CA SER A 88 -25.76 42.19 -6.73
C SER A 88 -26.74 41.19 -7.38
N GLU A 89 -26.25 40.17 -8.09
CA GLU A 89 -27.08 39.12 -8.71
C GLU A 89 -26.57 37.72 -8.34
N GLU A 90 -27.49 36.86 -7.90
CA GLU A 90 -27.27 35.45 -7.63
C GLU A 90 -27.60 34.61 -8.88
N CYS A 91 -26.69 33.71 -9.27
CA CYS A 91 -26.94 32.73 -10.33
C CYS A 91 -26.96 31.31 -9.75
N GLU A 92 -28.09 30.61 -9.92
CA GLU A 92 -28.22 29.18 -9.58
C GLU A 92 -27.71 28.28 -10.71
N GLY A 93 -26.75 27.41 -10.41
CA GLY A 93 -26.17 26.45 -11.36
C GLY A 93 -24.99 25.67 -10.78
N SER A 94 -24.71 24.46 -11.31
CA SER A 94 -23.49 23.72 -10.97
C SER A 94 -22.31 24.27 -11.77
N PHE A 95 -21.36 24.92 -11.10
CA PHE A 95 -20.15 25.49 -11.71
C PHE A 95 -18.90 24.74 -11.27
N PHE A 96 -17.91 24.70 -12.15
CA PHE A 96 -16.53 24.38 -11.77
C PHE A 96 -15.71 25.65 -11.66
N LEU A 97 -15.09 25.84 -10.50
CA LEU A 97 -14.07 26.85 -10.29
C LEU A 97 -12.71 26.20 -10.48
N ILE A 98 -11.94 26.74 -11.43
CA ILE A 98 -10.55 26.36 -11.64
C ILE A 98 -9.69 27.41 -10.97
N HIS A 99 -9.03 27.03 -9.89
CA HIS A 99 -8.01 27.86 -9.25
C HIS A 99 -6.66 27.53 -9.86
N VAL A 100 -5.93 28.55 -10.30
CA VAL A 100 -4.55 28.43 -10.76
C VAL A 100 -3.69 29.34 -9.90
N GLN A 101 -2.74 28.76 -9.17
CA GLN A 101 -1.90 29.48 -8.22
C GLN A 101 -0.43 29.40 -8.63
N ASN A 102 0.26 30.54 -8.64
CA ASN A 102 1.72 30.61 -8.84
C ASN A 102 2.47 30.69 -7.49
N ARG A 103 3.82 30.64 -7.50
CA ARG A 103 4.64 30.75 -6.27
C ARG A 103 4.49 32.09 -5.50
N LYS A 104 3.84 33.09 -6.09
CA LYS A 104 3.51 34.38 -5.43
C LYS A 104 2.08 34.42 -4.89
N GLU A 105 1.40 33.27 -4.86
CA GLU A 105 0.02 33.07 -4.37
C GLU A 105 -1.07 33.82 -5.15
N GLU A 106 -0.77 34.38 -6.32
CA GLU A 106 -1.77 35.00 -7.18
C GLU A 106 -2.73 33.93 -7.72
N THR A 107 -4.03 34.13 -7.49
CA THR A 107 -5.07 33.15 -7.81
C THR A 107 -5.92 33.64 -8.97
N LEU A 108 -5.93 32.90 -10.08
CA LEU A 108 -6.85 33.12 -11.19
C LEU A 108 -8.10 32.23 -11.01
N VAL A 109 -9.29 32.81 -11.15
CA VAL A 109 -10.58 32.10 -11.01
C VAL A 109 -11.36 32.15 -12.32
N LEU A 110 -11.60 31.00 -12.93
CA LEU A 110 -12.37 30.88 -14.18
C LEU A 110 -13.66 30.09 -13.94
N PRO A 111 -14.86 30.65 -14.23
CA PRO A 111 -16.12 29.93 -14.13
C PRO A 111 -16.41 29.12 -15.40
N SER A 112 -16.86 27.87 -15.25
CA SER A 112 -17.31 27.01 -16.36
C SER A 112 -18.72 26.43 -16.10
N PRO A 113 -19.70 26.61 -17.01
CA PRO A 113 -21.04 26.04 -16.85
C PRO A 113 -21.09 24.55 -17.26
N MET A 114 -21.86 23.74 -16.52
CA MET A 114 -21.94 22.27 -16.71
C MET A 114 -22.84 21.77 -17.85
N THR A 115 -23.53 22.60 -18.62
CA THR A 115 -24.51 22.10 -19.60
C THR A 115 -24.08 22.29 -21.05
N SER A 116 -23.92 21.17 -21.75
CA SER A 116 -24.18 21.07 -23.18
C SER A 116 -25.19 19.94 -23.43
N THR A 117 -26.48 20.24 -23.24
CA THR A 117 -27.53 19.52 -23.95
C THR A 117 -27.66 20.19 -25.31
N ILE A 118 -27.18 19.56 -26.39
CA ILE A 118 -27.60 19.93 -27.74
C ILE A 118 -28.54 18.82 -28.23
N SER A 119 -29.84 19.12 -28.14
CA SER A 119 -30.88 18.44 -28.89
C SER A 119 -30.86 18.94 -30.33
N LEU A 120 -30.82 18.02 -31.29
CA LEU A 120 -31.10 18.32 -32.70
C LEU A 120 -32.62 18.44 -32.89
N SER A 121 -33.02 19.63 -33.32
CA SER A 121 -34.27 19.99 -34.01
C SER A 121 -35.61 19.49 -33.44
N GLY A 122 -36.44 20.43 -32.99
CA GLY A 122 -37.90 20.30 -33.07
C GLY A 122 -38.70 20.74 -31.85
N PHE A 123 -39.28 21.94 -31.95
CA PHE A 123 -40.50 22.40 -31.28
C PHE A 123 -40.54 22.71 -29.76
N LYS A 124 -41.36 23.73 -29.49
CA LYS A 124 -41.72 24.41 -28.23
C LYS A 124 -42.50 23.51 -27.26
N ILE A 125 -42.51 23.84 -25.96
CA ILE A 125 -43.72 24.15 -25.16
C ILE A 125 -43.30 24.69 -23.77
N HIS A 126 -44.13 25.60 -23.24
CA HIS A 126 -43.98 26.37 -22.01
C HIS A 126 -44.19 25.59 -20.70
N ASN A 127 -43.46 26.03 -19.67
CA ASN A 127 -43.83 26.28 -18.26
C ASN A 127 -45.04 25.55 -17.63
N HIS A 128 -44.82 24.79 -16.54
CA HIS A 128 -45.14 25.23 -15.17
C HIS A 128 -44.92 24.14 -14.08
N SER A 129 -44.31 24.58 -12.98
CA SER A 129 -44.66 24.31 -11.57
C SER A 129 -44.43 22.95 -10.88
N ARG A 130 -43.63 23.06 -9.80
CA ARG A 130 -43.82 22.54 -8.42
C ARG A 130 -43.59 21.04 -8.14
N THR A 131 -42.52 20.80 -7.37
CA THR A 131 -42.32 19.77 -6.32
C THR A 131 -43.45 19.78 -5.25
N PRO A 132 -43.50 18.86 -4.24
CA PRO A 132 -42.70 17.64 -3.97
C PRO A 132 -43.52 16.40 -3.49
N TYR A 133 -42.82 15.26 -3.28
CA TYR A 133 -43.07 14.12 -2.36
C TYR A 133 -44.49 13.49 -2.27
N ALA A 134 -44.59 12.19 -2.62
CA ALA A 134 -45.60 11.29 -2.04
C ALA A 134 -45.17 9.81 -2.10
N LEU A 135 -45.16 9.18 -0.92
CA LEU A 135 -45.29 7.73 -0.68
C LEU A 135 -46.62 7.19 -1.26
N ARG A 136 -46.58 6.04 -1.96
CA ARG A 136 -47.66 5.03 -2.11
C ARG A 136 -46.99 3.68 -2.40
N ARG A 137 -47.03 2.69 -1.50
CA ARG A 137 -48.11 1.69 -1.28
C ARG A 137 -48.79 1.22 -2.58
N LEU A 138 -48.57 -0.04 -2.93
CA LEU A 138 -49.59 -0.91 -3.52
C LEU A 138 -49.82 -2.11 -2.59
N SER A 139 -51.05 -2.60 -2.66
CA SER A 139 -51.85 -3.14 -1.58
C SER A 139 -52.16 -4.63 -1.77
N THR A 140 -52.10 -5.34 -0.66
CA THR A 140 -53.12 -6.31 -0.17
C THR A 140 -53.54 -7.50 -1.05
N VAL A 141 -53.22 -8.71 -0.57
CA VAL A 141 -54.14 -9.87 -0.57
C VAL A 141 -53.89 -10.70 0.70
N SER A 142 -54.95 -10.98 1.47
CA SER A 142 -55.07 -12.02 2.52
C SER A 142 -56.56 -12.42 2.63
N PRO A 143 -56.95 -13.53 3.29
CA PRO A 143 -56.55 -14.94 3.16
C PRO A 143 -57.80 -15.86 2.93
N PRO A 144 -57.70 -17.19 3.08
CA PRO A 144 -58.32 -17.76 4.28
C PRO A 144 -57.47 -18.84 4.99
N CYS A 145 -57.86 -19.02 6.25
CA CYS A 145 -57.26 -19.78 7.34
C CYS A 145 -57.19 -21.30 7.09
N HIS A 146 -56.22 -21.99 7.70
CA HIS A 146 -56.40 -23.10 8.68
C HIS A 146 -55.05 -23.81 8.96
N GLY A 147 -54.67 -23.91 10.25
CA GLY A 147 -53.96 -25.06 10.84
C GLY A 147 -52.43 -25.17 10.68
N GLY A 148 -51.71 -25.16 11.82
CA GLY A 148 -50.34 -25.67 12.00
C GLY A 148 -49.24 -24.66 11.67
N GLY A 149 -48.42 -24.13 12.57
CA GLY A 149 -47.87 -24.74 13.79
C GLY A 149 -46.60 -25.53 13.45
N ALA A 150 -45.45 -24.85 13.50
CA ALA A 150 -44.08 -25.40 13.66
C ALA A 150 -43.17 -25.81 12.47
N ASP A 151 -43.56 -25.71 11.19
CA ASP A 151 -42.68 -26.18 10.08
C ASP A 151 -41.98 -25.11 9.20
N VAL A 152 -42.27 -23.82 9.39
CA VAL A 152 -41.70 -22.76 8.53
C VAL A 152 -40.29 -22.31 8.97
N LEU A 153 -39.89 -22.58 10.22
CA LEU A 153 -38.56 -22.21 10.71
C LEU A 153 -37.44 -23.17 10.29
N LEU A 154 -37.78 -24.42 9.93
CA LEU A 154 -36.81 -25.45 9.51
C LEU A 154 -36.44 -25.40 8.03
N THR A 155 -37.26 -24.73 7.21
CA THR A 155 -37.01 -24.62 5.76
C THR A 155 -36.04 -23.46 5.43
N ALA A 156 -36.02 -22.39 6.24
CA ALA A 156 -35.09 -21.27 6.08
C ALA A 156 -33.62 -21.63 6.42
N ILE A 157 -33.38 -22.72 7.15
CA ILE A 157 -32.03 -23.22 7.48
C ILE A 157 -31.43 -24.04 6.32
N ARG A 158 -32.25 -24.52 5.37
CA ARG A 158 -31.78 -25.36 4.25
C ARG A 158 -31.46 -24.60 2.95
N SER A 159 -31.84 -23.33 2.85
CA SER A 159 -31.64 -22.47 1.68
C SER A 159 -30.59 -21.37 1.88
N ALA A 160 -29.87 -21.37 3.01
CA ALA A 160 -28.60 -20.65 3.07
C ALA A 160 -27.61 -21.31 2.09
N PRO A 161 -26.93 -20.56 1.21
CA PRO A 161 -25.90 -21.12 0.36
C PRO A 161 -24.90 -21.83 1.27
N ARG A 162 -24.77 -23.17 1.13
CA ARG A 162 -23.68 -23.89 1.74
C ARG A 162 -22.42 -23.41 1.05
N TYR A 163 -21.73 -22.44 1.65
CA TYR A 163 -20.38 -22.07 1.28
C TYR A 163 -19.55 -23.34 1.39
N THR A 164 -19.25 -23.96 0.25
CA THR A 164 -18.41 -25.14 0.21
C THR A 164 -16.99 -24.65 0.39
N CYS A 165 -16.51 -24.76 1.63
CA CYS A 165 -15.10 -24.66 1.98
C CYS A 165 -14.29 -25.52 1.00
N ASN A 166 -13.38 -24.88 0.25
CA ASN A 166 -12.56 -25.47 -0.82
C ASN A 166 -11.34 -26.27 -0.32
N TYR A 167 -11.28 -26.60 0.97
CA TYR A 167 -10.18 -27.38 1.53
C TYR A 167 -10.24 -28.85 1.07
N PRO A 168 -9.08 -29.56 1.03
CA PRO A 168 -9.02 -31.00 0.78
C PRO A 168 -10.01 -31.77 1.66
N THR A 169 -10.60 -32.86 1.15
CA THR A 169 -11.73 -33.54 1.81
C THR A 169 -11.46 -34.04 3.22
N GLU A 170 -10.20 -34.35 3.54
CA GLU A 170 -9.76 -34.79 4.88
C GLU A 170 -9.80 -33.65 5.93
N ASP A 171 -9.48 -32.41 5.53
CA ASP A 171 -9.38 -31.28 6.47
C ASP A 171 -10.74 -30.62 6.77
N ARG A 172 -11.79 -31.00 6.04
CA ARG A 172 -13.13 -30.40 6.16
C ARG A 172 -13.78 -30.60 7.54
N TYR A 173 -13.38 -31.64 8.28
CA TYR A 173 -13.94 -31.97 9.59
C TYR A 173 -13.20 -31.31 10.76
N LEU A 174 -12.02 -30.70 10.51
CA LEU A 174 -11.26 -29.99 11.53
C LEU A 174 -11.94 -28.68 11.91
N ARG A 175 -11.83 -28.26 13.18
CA ARG A 175 -12.21 -26.91 13.60
C ARG A 175 -11.28 -25.87 12.94
N SER A 176 -11.69 -24.60 12.88
CA SER A 176 -10.90 -23.56 12.21
C SER A 176 -9.49 -23.42 12.79
N GLU A 177 -9.35 -23.49 14.11
CA GLU A 177 -8.05 -23.45 14.79
C GLU A 177 -7.18 -24.67 14.49
N GLU A 178 -7.78 -25.86 14.34
CA GLU A 178 -7.05 -27.09 14.01
C GLU A 178 -6.49 -27.03 12.58
N ARG A 179 -7.26 -26.48 11.63
CA ARG A 179 -6.77 -26.25 10.26
C ARG A 179 -5.63 -25.23 10.23
N ALA A 180 -5.73 -24.16 11.00
CA ALA A 180 -4.68 -23.16 11.10
C ALA A 180 -3.36 -23.78 11.59
N TRP A 181 -3.40 -24.61 12.63
CA TRP A 181 -2.22 -25.32 13.14
C TRP A 181 -1.72 -26.40 12.17
N ALA A 182 -2.60 -27.17 11.53
CA ALA A 182 -2.20 -28.17 10.55
C ALA A 182 -1.41 -27.55 9.40
N HIS A 183 -1.88 -26.42 8.87
CA HIS A 183 -1.17 -25.67 7.82
C HIS A 183 0.15 -25.10 8.33
N TRP A 184 0.18 -24.47 9.49
CA TRP A 184 1.42 -23.94 10.07
C TRP A 184 2.49 -25.03 10.29
N ASN A 185 2.07 -26.21 10.73
CA ASN A 185 2.93 -27.38 10.91
C ASN A 185 3.47 -27.88 9.56
N LYS A 186 2.63 -27.91 8.51
CA LYS A 186 3.03 -28.28 7.15
C LYS A 186 4.14 -27.37 6.59
N LEU A 187 4.19 -26.10 7.03
CA LEU A 187 5.24 -25.16 6.64
C LEU A 187 6.53 -25.28 7.48
N ASN A 188 6.66 -26.31 8.32
CA ASN A 188 7.76 -26.49 9.28
C ASN A 188 7.89 -25.35 10.31
N GLN A 189 6.77 -24.71 10.68
CA GLN A 189 6.69 -23.74 11.79
C GLN A 189 7.80 -22.65 11.74
N PRO A 190 7.88 -21.85 10.64
CA PRO A 190 8.97 -20.90 10.46
C PRO A 190 8.96 -19.85 11.57
N LYS A 191 10.11 -19.62 12.21
CA LYS A 191 10.30 -18.70 13.33
C LYS A 191 10.97 -17.38 12.94
N LEU A 192 11.71 -17.37 11.84
CA LEU A 192 12.50 -16.22 11.37
C LEU A 192 11.89 -15.69 10.08
N ILE A 193 11.14 -14.59 10.17
CA ILE A 193 10.32 -14.13 9.05
C ILE A 193 10.75 -12.72 8.58
N VAL A 194 10.86 -12.54 7.27
CA VAL A 194 11.04 -11.22 6.65
C VAL A 194 9.69 -10.50 6.62
N ALA A 195 9.59 -9.35 7.29
CA ALA A 195 8.37 -8.56 7.34
C ALA A 195 8.05 -7.90 5.98
N PRO A 196 6.77 -7.57 5.72
CA PRO A 196 6.40 -6.83 4.52
C PRO A 196 6.89 -5.39 4.61
N MET A 197 7.61 -4.97 3.58
CA MET A 197 8.19 -3.62 3.46
C MET A 197 7.93 -3.09 2.04
N TYR A 198 7.23 -1.95 1.96
CA TYR A 198 7.01 -1.27 0.69
C TYR A 198 8.36 -0.89 0.07
N ASP A 199 8.60 -1.30 -1.18
CA ASP A 199 9.89 -1.13 -1.89
C ASP A 199 11.11 -1.65 -1.09
N GLY A 200 10.94 -2.70 -0.26
CA GLY A 200 12.03 -3.24 0.56
C GLY A 200 11.95 -4.74 0.88
N SER A 201 11.03 -5.47 0.24
CA SER A 201 10.84 -6.91 0.46
C SER A 201 10.52 -7.64 -0.85
N GLU A 202 11.00 -7.11 -1.96
CA GLU A 202 10.92 -7.72 -3.29
C GLU A 202 11.76 -9.00 -3.39
N LEU A 203 11.55 -9.78 -4.45
CA LEU A 203 12.09 -11.14 -4.57
C LEU A 203 13.62 -11.21 -4.34
N PRO A 204 14.48 -10.42 -5.02
CA PRO A 204 15.90 -10.38 -4.73
C PRO A 204 16.24 -10.25 -3.24
N PHE A 205 15.59 -9.33 -2.53
CA PHE A 205 15.84 -9.11 -1.11
C PHE A 205 15.36 -10.28 -0.22
N ARG A 206 14.19 -10.87 -0.53
CA ARG A 206 13.72 -12.08 0.16
C ARG A 206 14.69 -13.24 -0.03
N MET A 207 15.17 -13.45 -1.25
CA MET A 207 16.15 -14.50 -1.55
C MET A 207 17.48 -14.28 -0.82
N LEU A 208 17.93 -13.03 -0.71
CA LEU A 208 19.11 -12.70 0.09
C LEU A 208 18.89 -13.04 1.57
N CYS A 209 17.77 -12.60 2.15
CA CYS A 209 17.45 -12.93 3.55
C CYS A 209 17.32 -14.44 3.78
N ARG A 210 16.76 -15.19 2.82
CA ARG A 210 16.65 -16.66 2.88
C ARG A 210 18.02 -17.32 2.85
N LYS A 211 18.95 -16.84 2.02
CA LYS A 211 20.35 -17.29 2.02
C LYS A 211 20.98 -17.17 3.41
N TYR A 212 20.58 -16.15 4.18
CA TYR A 212 21.02 -15.93 5.55
C TYR A 212 19.98 -16.33 6.61
N GLY A 213 19.23 -17.41 6.39
CA GLY A 213 18.48 -18.08 7.45
C GLY A 213 17.06 -17.59 7.67
N ALA A 214 16.52 -16.67 6.86
CA ALA A 214 15.08 -16.42 6.87
C ALA A 214 14.32 -17.69 6.44
N GLN A 215 13.30 -18.05 7.22
CA GLN A 215 12.53 -19.29 7.05
C GLN A 215 11.21 -19.04 6.32
N ALA A 216 10.65 -17.84 6.43
CA ALA A 216 9.51 -17.39 5.64
C ALA A 216 9.67 -15.90 5.31
N ALA A 217 8.90 -15.43 4.34
CA ALA A 217 8.96 -14.02 3.95
C ALA A 217 7.60 -13.51 3.47
N TYR A 218 7.38 -12.22 3.67
CA TYR A 218 6.27 -11.48 3.09
C TYR A 218 6.70 -10.75 1.82
N THR A 219 5.80 -10.63 0.85
CA THR A 219 5.95 -9.69 -0.26
C THR A 219 5.93 -8.24 0.21
N PRO A 220 6.28 -7.27 -0.66
CA PRO A 220 5.86 -5.90 -0.45
C PRO A 220 4.33 -5.82 -0.33
N MET A 221 3.84 -4.77 0.32
CA MET A 221 2.41 -4.51 0.42
C MET A 221 1.85 -4.15 -0.96
N LEU A 222 0.94 -4.99 -1.50
CA LEU A 222 0.34 -4.83 -2.81
C LEU A 222 -1.04 -4.17 -2.70
N HIS A 223 -1.31 -3.13 -3.48
CA HIS A 223 -2.64 -2.52 -3.50
C HIS A 223 -3.63 -3.41 -4.25
N SER A 224 -4.67 -3.90 -3.58
CA SER A 224 -5.58 -4.93 -4.11
C SER A 224 -6.28 -4.51 -5.40
N ARG A 225 -6.83 -3.28 -5.47
CA ARG A 225 -7.48 -2.76 -6.68
C ARG A 225 -6.55 -2.71 -7.90
N SER A 226 -5.42 -2.01 -7.77
CA SER A 226 -4.38 -1.96 -8.80
C SER A 226 -3.91 -3.35 -9.21
N PHE A 227 -3.80 -4.28 -8.25
CA PHE A 227 -3.45 -5.66 -8.52
C PHE A 227 -4.55 -6.40 -9.28
N ALA A 228 -5.82 -6.28 -8.91
CA ALA A 228 -6.92 -6.94 -9.59
C ALA A 228 -7.11 -6.43 -11.04
N GLU A 229 -7.05 -5.11 -11.22
CA GLU A 229 -7.42 -4.43 -12.47
C GLU A 229 -6.25 -4.30 -13.45
N SER A 230 -5.02 -4.03 -12.99
CA SER A 230 -3.89 -3.70 -13.87
C SER A 230 -2.88 -4.85 -13.99
N LYS A 231 -2.84 -5.50 -15.16
CA LYS A 231 -1.81 -6.50 -15.48
C LYS A 231 -0.39 -5.91 -15.40
N LYS A 232 -0.22 -4.66 -15.82
CA LYS A 232 1.05 -3.92 -15.75
C LYS A 232 1.52 -3.72 -14.32
N PHE A 233 0.60 -3.39 -13.39
CA PHE A 233 0.93 -3.30 -11.97
C PHE A 233 1.35 -4.66 -11.43
N ARG A 234 0.57 -5.72 -11.69
CA ARG A 234 0.88 -7.08 -11.23
C ARG A 234 2.25 -7.56 -11.67
N SER A 235 2.55 -7.48 -12.97
CA SER A 235 3.83 -7.95 -13.52
C SER A 235 5.03 -7.14 -13.03
N ARG A 236 4.81 -5.91 -12.55
CA ARG A 236 5.86 -5.02 -12.07
C ARG A 236 6.12 -5.16 -10.58
N GLU A 237 5.07 -5.33 -9.77
CA GLU A 237 5.18 -5.32 -8.30
C GLU A 237 5.23 -6.72 -7.68
N PHE A 238 4.77 -7.77 -8.38
CA PHE A 238 4.77 -9.13 -7.87
C PHE A 238 5.62 -10.06 -8.74
N THR A 239 6.59 -10.69 -8.09
CA THR A 239 7.44 -11.73 -8.66
C THR A 239 7.82 -12.70 -7.54
N THR A 240 7.93 -13.97 -7.88
CA THR A 240 8.33 -15.05 -6.98
C THR A 240 9.07 -16.15 -7.76
N CYS A 241 9.66 -17.11 -7.06
CA CYS A 241 10.25 -18.33 -7.62
C CYS A 241 9.96 -19.52 -6.69
N GLU A 242 10.33 -20.74 -7.10
CA GLU A 242 10.03 -21.95 -6.32
C GLU A 242 10.68 -21.93 -4.93
N GLU A 243 11.90 -21.40 -4.84
CA GLU A 243 12.69 -21.29 -3.62
C GLU A 243 12.22 -20.17 -2.68
N ASP A 244 11.25 -19.35 -3.09
CA ASP A 244 10.73 -18.23 -2.32
C ASP A 244 9.62 -18.64 -1.34
N ARG A 245 9.33 -19.94 -1.21
CA ARG A 245 8.36 -20.48 -0.24
C ARG A 245 9.03 -20.92 1.07
N PRO A 246 8.36 -20.83 2.23
CA PRO A 246 7.00 -20.32 2.44
C PRO A 246 6.83 -18.81 2.22
N LEU A 247 5.83 -18.40 1.44
CA LEU A 247 5.59 -17.01 1.03
C LEU A 247 4.23 -16.49 1.48
N PHE A 248 4.22 -15.26 1.99
CA PHE A 248 3.03 -14.56 2.46
C PHE A 248 2.78 -13.38 1.53
N VAL A 249 1.71 -13.41 0.75
CA VAL A 249 1.40 -12.31 -0.18
C VAL A 249 0.48 -11.33 0.49
N GLN A 250 1.00 -10.13 0.79
CA GLN A 250 0.27 -9.13 1.53
C GLN A 250 -0.43 -8.13 0.61
N PHE A 251 -1.73 -7.97 0.83
CA PHE A 251 -2.55 -6.94 0.18
C PHE A 251 -2.94 -5.82 1.14
N CYS A 252 -3.14 -4.63 0.59
CA CYS A 252 -3.90 -3.56 1.23
C CYS A 252 -5.11 -3.18 0.36
N GLY A 253 -6.23 -2.87 1.00
CA GLY A 253 -7.47 -2.49 0.33
C GLY A 253 -8.64 -2.49 1.31
N ASN A 254 -9.82 -2.12 0.83
CA ASN A 254 -11.02 -1.90 1.64
C ASN A 254 -12.31 -2.34 0.95
N ASP A 255 -12.20 -3.15 -0.10
CA ASP A 255 -13.32 -3.70 -0.84
C ASP A 255 -13.14 -5.24 -0.87
N PRO A 256 -14.05 -6.00 -0.22
CA PRO A 256 -13.93 -7.45 -0.13
C PRO A 256 -13.93 -8.18 -1.47
N ASP A 257 -14.71 -7.72 -2.45
CA ASP A 257 -14.80 -8.36 -3.76
C ASP A 257 -13.52 -8.12 -4.55
N ILE A 258 -13.01 -6.89 -4.56
CA ILE A 258 -11.75 -6.56 -5.23
C ILE A 258 -10.56 -7.25 -4.55
N LEU A 259 -10.57 -7.34 -3.22
CA LEU A 259 -9.53 -8.06 -2.48
C LEU A 259 -9.52 -9.54 -2.82
N LEU A 260 -10.70 -10.18 -2.92
CA LEU A 260 -10.81 -11.58 -3.33
C LEU A 260 -10.31 -11.80 -4.76
N GLU A 261 -10.68 -10.92 -5.68
CA GLU A 261 -10.16 -10.95 -7.06
C GLU A 261 -8.62 -10.86 -7.09
N ALA A 262 -8.03 -9.95 -6.31
CA ALA A 262 -6.59 -9.85 -6.20
C ALA A 262 -5.96 -11.14 -5.63
N ALA A 263 -6.59 -11.73 -4.62
CA ALA A 263 -6.12 -12.95 -3.96
C ALA A 263 -6.11 -14.18 -4.87
N TYR A 264 -7.16 -14.39 -5.68
CA TYR A 264 -7.19 -15.51 -6.64
C TYR A 264 -6.02 -15.50 -7.64
N ARG A 265 -5.45 -14.32 -7.93
CA ARG A 265 -4.32 -14.17 -8.85
C ARG A 265 -2.98 -14.60 -8.24
N VAL A 266 -2.90 -14.77 -6.92
CA VAL A 266 -1.66 -15.13 -6.20
C VAL A 266 -1.76 -16.43 -5.40
N GLU A 267 -2.97 -16.97 -5.25
CA GLU A 267 -3.28 -18.15 -4.43
C GLU A 267 -2.34 -19.33 -4.70
N SER A 268 -2.11 -19.68 -5.97
CA SER A 268 -1.22 -20.79 -6.35
C SER A 268 0.27 -20.51 -6.12
N PHE A 269 0.64 -19.26 -5.83
CA PHE A 269 2.02 -18.80 -5.70
C PHE A 269 2.44 -18.56 -4.25
N CYS A 270 1.53 -18.71 -3.27
CA CYS A 270 1.81 -18.40 -1.88
C CYS A 270 1.27 -19.44 -0.90
N ASP A 271 1.66 -19.32 0.37
CA ASP A 271 1.27 -20.17 1.48
C ASP A 271 0.29 -19.47 2.43
N TYR A 272 0.23 -18.14 2.35
CA TYR A 272 -0.80 -17.31 2.96
C TYR A 272 -1.12 -16.12 2.06
N VAL A 273 -2.42 -15.77 1.99
CA VAL A 273 -2.85 -14.42 1.58
C VAL A 273 -3.02 -13.59 2.83
N ASP A 274 -2.26 -12.50 2.95
CA ASP A 274 -2.24 -11.63 4.12
C ASP A 274 -2.98 -10.31 3.88
N ILE A 275 -3.76 -9.87 4.87
CA ILE A 275 -4.38 -8.55 4.87
C ILE A 275 -3.55 -7.59 5.74
N ASN A 276 -3.08 -6.51 5.13
CA ASN A 276 -2.46 -5.41 5.87
C ASN A 276 -3.52 -4.61 6.61
N LEU A 277 -3.50 -4.70 7.94
CA LEU A 277 -4.35 -3.98 8.88
C LEU A 277 -3.49 -3.11 9.84
N GLY A 278 -2.28 -2.74 9.40
CA GLY A 278 -1.27 -2.17 10.30
C GLY A 278 -0.42 -1.04 9.71
N CYS A 279 -0.53 -0.71 8.42
CA CYS A 279 0.21 0.42 7.83
C CYS A 279 -0.35 1.77 8.32
N PRO A 280 0.45 2.62 9.00
CA PRO A 280 -0.02 3.91 9.50
C PRO A 280 0.27 5.08 8.54
N GLN A 281 0.82 4.81 7.35
CA GLN A 281 1.28 5.85 6.45
C GLN A 281 0.14 6.70 5.89
N ARG A 282 0.45 7.95 5.51
CA ARG A 282 -0.53 8.90 4.95
C ARG A 282 -1.26 8.34 3.72
N ILE A 283 -0.59 7.57 2.87
CA ILE A 283 -1.23 6.96 1.69
C ILE A 283 -2.31 5.94 2.10
N ALA A 284 -2.09 5.19 3.18
CA ALA A 284 -3.07 4.28 3.75
C ALA A 284 -4.26 5.03 4.36
N ARG A 285 -4.01 6.20 4.97
CA ARG A 285 -5.07 7.10 5.44
C ARG A 285 -5.94 7.58 4.28
N SER A 286 -5.31 8.09 3.22
CA SER A 286 -6.01 8.62 2.06
C SER A 286 -6.80 7.55 1.30
N GLY A 287 -6.29 6.32 1.22
CA GLY A 287 -6.97 5.20 0.60
C GLY A 287 -7.91 4.41 1.52
N ASN A 288 -8.03 4.80 2.80
CA ASN A 288 -8.79 4.10 3.83
C ASN A 288 -8.48 2.59 3.89
N TYR A 289 -7.22 2.23 4.09
CA TYR A 289 -6.75 0.85 4.30
C TYR A 289 -5.67 0.79 5.40
N GLY A 290 -5.14 -0.40 5.69
CA GLY A 290 -4.09 -0.54 6.71
C GLY A 290 -4.62 -0.26 8.12
N ALA A 291 -3.86 0.49 8.92
CA ALA A 291 -4.24 0.79 10.31
C ALA A 291 -5.47 1.71 10.43
N PHE A 292 -5.98 2.27 9.33
CA PHE A 292 -7.18 3.10 9.33
C PHE A 292 -8.47 2.27 9.27
N LEU A 293 -8.37 0.99 8.90
CA LEU A 293 -9.49 0.04 9.00
C LEU A 293 -9.79 -0.35 10.45
N MET A 294 -8.90 -0.05 11.40
CA MET A 294 -9.15 -0.23 12.83
C MET A 294 -10.35 0.59 13.32
N ASP A 295 -10.73 1.63 12.58
CA ASP A 295 -11.89 2.48 12.89
C ASP A 295 -13.22 1.89 12.33
N ASP A 296 -13.16 0.81 11.53
CA ASP A 296 -14.31 0.13 10.91
C ASP A 296 -14.17 -1.41 10.99
N LEU A 297 -14.40 -1.95 12.19
CA LEU A 297 -14.33 -3.39 12.45
C LEU A 297 -15.31 -4.24 11.63
N PRO A 298 -16.56 -3.79 11.35
CA PRO A 298 -17.45 -4.50 10.43
C PRO A 298 -16.84 -4.71 9.05
N LEU A 299 -16.19 -3.69 8.49
CA LEU A 299 -15.50 -3.82 7.21
C LEU A 299 -14.33 -4.81 7.32
N VAL A 300 -13.49 -4.72 8.36
CA VAL A 300 -12.39 -5.68 8.58
C VAL A 300 -12.91 -7.12 8.61
N LYS A 301 -13.96 -7.37 9.38
CA LYS A 301 -14.61 -8.69 9.44
C LYS A 301 -15.02 -9.17 8.04
N SER A 302 -15.68 -8.31 7.26
CA SER A 302 -16.12 -8.66 5.91
C SER A 302 -14.97 -9.00 4.96
N LEU A 303 -13.82 -8.32 5.07
CA LEU A 303 -12.63 -8.61 4.27
C LEU A 303 -12.08 -10.00 4.60
N VAL A 304 -11.94 -10.32 5.89
CA VAL A 304 -11.39 -11.60 6.36
C VAL A 304 -12.34 -12.76 6.01
N GLU A 305 -13.63 -12.63 6.34
CA GLU A 305 -14.63 -13.67 6.06
C GLU A 305 -14.72 -13.98 4.56
N LYS A 306 -14.69 -12.93 3.72
CA LYS A 306 -14.74 -13.08 2.27
C LYS A 306 -13.56 -13.90 1.74
N LEU A 307 -12.34 -13.61 2.18
CA LEU A 307 -11.18 -14.38 1.76
C LEU A 307 -11.19 -15.80 2.32
N ALA A 308 -11.41 -15.95 3.64
CA ALA A 308 -11.33 -17.24 4.32
C ALA A 308 -12.37 -18.25 3.83
N THR A 309 -13.52 -17.77 3.34
CA THR A 309 -14.59 -18.61 2.79
C THR A 309 -14.31 -19.09 1.36
N ASN A 310 -13.56 -18.31 0.58
CA ASN A 310 -13.44 -18.52 -0.88
C ASN A 310 -12.07 -19.08 -1.30
N LEU A 311 -11.01 -18.76 -0.56
CA LEU A 311 -9.66 -19.24 -0.84
C LEU A 311 -9.42 -20.65 -0.28
N THR A 312 -8.58 -21.40 -0.99
CA THR A 312 -7.95 -22.67 -0.56
C THR A 312 -6.72 -22.43 0.29
N VAL A 313 -5.97 -21.35 0.02
CA VAL A 313 -4.83 -20.92 0.85
C VAL A 313 -5.35 -20.17 2.08
N PRO A 314 -4.80 -20.41 3.28
CA PRO A 314 -5.27 -19.73 4.49
C PRO A 314 -5.00 -18.24 4.47
N VAL A 315 -5.83 -17.51 5.22
CA VAL A 315 -5.74 -16.06 5.36
C VAL A 315 -4.95 -15.71 6.61
N SER A 316 -4.01 -14.78 6.51
CA SER A 316 -3.36 -14.15 7.66
C SER A 316 -3.67 -12.66 7.75
N CYS A 317 -3.46 -12.08 8.93
CA CYS A 317 -3.66 -10.65 9.14
C CYS A 317 -2.47 -10.04 9.89
N LYS A 318 -1.95 -8.91 9.40
CA LYS A 318 -0.93 -8.13 10.12
C LYS A 318 -1.53 -6.88 10.75
N ILE A 319 -1.51 -6.80 12.08
CA ILE A 319 -2.17 -5.74 12.86
C ILE A 319 -1.20 -4.87 13.65
N ARG A 320 -1.73 -3.76 14.17
CA ARG A 320 -1.13 -2.92 15.24
C ARG A 320 -2.01 -2.96 16.49
N LEU A 321 -1.49 -2.40 17.58
CA LEU A 321 -2.22 -2.30 18.84
C LEU A 321 -3.25 -1.16 18.80
N PHE A 322 -4.40 -1.37 19.44
CA PHE A 322 -5.24 -0.27 19.90
C PHE A 322 -4.58 0.42 21.11
N PRO A 323 -4.96 1.67 21.46
CA PRO A 323 -4.50 2.31 22.69
C PRO A 323 -4.82 1.46 23.93
N GLU A 324 -6.04 0.91 23.98
CA GLU A 324 -6.46 0.00 25.05
C GLU A 324 -6.14 -1.45 24.70
N LEU A 325 -5.53 -2.17 25.65
CA LEU A 325 -5.13 -3.56 25.46
C LEU A 325 -6.34 -4.46 25.18
N GLN A 326 -7.45 -4.24 25.88
CA GLN A 326 -8.65 -5.05 25.74
C GLN A 326 -9.25 -4.94 24.32
N ASP A 327 -9.19 -3.77 23.71
CA ASP A 327 -9.63 -3.57 22.33
C ASP A 327 -8.74 -4.34 21.34
N THR A 328 -7.43 -4.39 21.59
CA THR A 328 -6.50 -5.21 20.80
C THR A 328 -6.84 -6.71 20.93
N ILE A 329 -7.15 -7.18 22.13
CA ILE A 329 -7.54 -8.57 22.36
C ILE A 329 -8.87 -8.90 21.66
N ASN A 330 -9.87 -8.03 21.79
CA ASN A 330 -11.16 -8.18 21.14
C ASN A 330 -11.01 -8.17 19.61
N TYR A 331 -10.14 -7.31 19.09
CA TYR A 331 -9.82 -7.24 17.67
C TYR A 331 -9.18 -8.54 17.16
N ALA A 332 -8.20 -9.09 17.88
CA ALA A 332 -7.57 -10.35 17.50
C ALA A 332 -8.56 -11.53 17.48
N LYS A 333 -9.45 -11.60 18.47
CA LYS A 333 -10.53 -12.61 18.51
C LYS A 333 -11.52 -12.44 17.36
N LEU A 334 -11.90 -11.20 17.03
CA LEU A 334 -12.75 -10.92 15.87
C LEU A 334 -12.11 -11.42 14.57
N LEU A 335 -10.79 -11.25 14.39
CA LEU A 335 -10.08 -11.76 13.21
C LEU A 335 -10.09 -13.30 13.18
N GLU A 336 -9.80 -13.95 14.30
CA GLU A 336 -9.87 -15.42 14.44
C GLU A 336 -11.27 -15.95 14.12
N ASP A 337 -12.32 -15.37 14.71
CA ASP A 337 -13.72 -15.75 14.48
C ASP A 337 -14.15 -15.53 13.03
N SER A 338 -13.54 -14.57 12.34
CA SER A 338 -13.78 -14.27 10.91
C SER A 338 -13.07 -15.25 9.96
N GLY A 339 -12.27 -16.19 10.49
CA GLY A 339 -11.55 -17.20 9.70
C GLY A 339 -10.08 -16.90 9.44
N CYS A 340 -9.50 -15.90 10.10
CA CYS A 340 -8.04 -15.70 10.08
C CYS A 340 -7.34 -16.93 10.67
N SER A 341 -6.28 -17.39 10.01
CA SER A 341 -5.51 -18.59 10.39
C SER A 341 -4.14 -18.26 11.00
N LEU A 342 -3.69 -17.00 10.94
CA LEU A 342 -2.45 -16.54 11.56
C LEU A 342 -2.51 -15.03 11.76
N ILE A 343 -2.13 -14.55 12.95
CA ILE A 343 -2.10 -13.10 13.24
C ILE A 343 -0.66 -12.65 13.50
N ALA A 344 -0.22 -11.64 12.77
CA ALA A 344 1.08 -11.03 12.97
C ALA A 344 0.91 -9.66 13.66
N VAL A 345 1.43 -9.50 14.88
CA VAL A 345 1.18 -8.32 15.72
C VAL A 345 2.42 -7.43 15.76
N HIS A 346 2.29 -6.20 15.24
CA HIS A 346 3.25 -5.14 15.55
C HIS A 346 2.90 -4.58 16.93
N GLY A 347 3.82 -4.73 17.90
CA GLY A 347 3.65 -4.25 19.28
C GLY A 347 3.64 -2.72 19.45
N ARG A 348 3.14 -1.95 18.48
CA ARG A 348 2.97 -0.49 18.58
C ARG A 348 1.57 -0.12 18.14
N THR A 349 1.07 0.99 18.66
CA THR A 349 -0.18 1.58 18.17
C THR A 349 -0.01 2.19 16.78
N ARG A 350 -1.11 2.57 16.13
CA ARG A 350 -1.09 3.30 14.85
C ARG A 350 -0.22 4.56 14.93
N ASP A 351 -0.39 5.35 15.99
CA ASP A 351 0.29 6.63 16.18
C ASP A 351 1.66 6.50 16.87
N GLY A 352 2.00 5.29 17.33
CA GLY A 352 3.27 5.00 18.01
C GLY A 352 4.48 5.16 17.07
N ARG A 353 5.50 5.86 17.56
CA ARG A 353 6.71 6.20 16.79
C ARG A 353 7.66 5.01 16.68
N THR A 354 8.46 4.95 15.60
CA THR A 354 9.47 3.89 15.41
C THR A 354 10.51 3.81 16.54
N ARG A 355 10.77 4.94 17.24
CA ARG A 355 11.70 5.00 18.37
C ARG A 355 11.15 4.35 19.65
N GLU A 356 9.83 4.23 19.76
CA GLU A 356 9.20 3.57 20.91
C GLU A 356 9.45 2.07 20.85
N ARG A 357 9.70 1.46 22.01
CA ARG A 357 9.88 0.01 22.09
C ARG A 357 8.54 -0.68 21.82
N ALA A 358 8.55 -1.74 21.03
CA ALA A 358 7.39 -2.58 20.83
C ALA A 358 7.00 -3.22 22.17
N ASN A 359 5.71 -3.11 22.50
CA ASN A 359 5.12 -3.70 23.69
C ASN A 359 4.91 -5.20 23.48
N TRP A 360 5.90 -5.99 23.90
CA TRP A 360 5.87 -7.45 23.82
C TRP A 360 4.86 -8.06 24.80
N ASP A 361 4.55 -7.42 25.92
CA ASP A 361 3.53 -7.90 26.86
C ASP A 361 2.11 -7.83 26.26
N ALA A 362 1.83 -6.80 25.46
CA ALA A 362 0.61 -6.72 24.68
C ALA A 362 0.53 -7.84 23.64
N ILE A 363 1.64 -8.15 22.95
CA ILE A 363 1.70 -9.27 22.00
C ILE A 363 1.45 -10.61 22.73
N LYS A 364 2.08 -10.81 23.89
CA LYS A 364 1.84 -11.99 24.75
C LYS A 364 0.37 -12.13 25.13
N SER A 365 -0.27 -11.01 25.49
CA SER A 365 -1.68 -10.98 25.86
C SER A 365 -2.58 -11.38 24.68
N VAL A 366 -2.26 -10.94 23.45
CA VAL A 366 -2.92 -11.40 22.23
C VAL A 366 -2.68 -12.90 22.00
N LYS A 367 -1.42 -13.36 22.11
CA LYS A 367 -1.05 -14.77 21.94
C LYS A 367 -1.82 -15.70 22.89
N ASN A 368 -2.04 -15.29 24.13
CA ASN A 368 -2.78 -16.05 25.11
C ASN A 368 -4.31 -16.03 24.89
N ALA A 369 -4.81 -15.07 24.12
CA ALA A 369 -6.24 -14.85 23.93
C ALA A 369 -6.84 -15.54 22.70
N VAL A 370 -6.02 -15.85 21.69
CA VAL A 370 -6.41 -16.55 20.46
C VAL A 370 -5.84 -17.97 20.43
N LYS A 371 -6.46 -18.86 19.66
CA LYS A 371 -6.08 -20.27 19.51
C LYS A 371 -5.27 -20.55 18.25
N ILE A 372 -5.17 -19.61 17.31
CA ILE A 372 -4.34 -19.70 16.10
C ILE A 372 -2.87 -19.24 16.34
N PRO A 373 -1.93 -19.57 15.43
CA PRO A 373 -0.56 -19.06 15.47
C PRO A 373 -0.48 -17.53 15.48
N VAL A 374 0.45 -16.99 16.27
CA VAL A 374 0.74 -15.56 16.37
C VAL A 374 2.21 -15.31 16.06
N LEU A 375 2.51 -14.26 15.30
CA LEU A 375 3.87 -13.77 15.05
C LEU A 375 4.08 -12.41 15.73
N ALA A 376 5.24 -12.21 16.35
CA ALA A 376 5.61 -10.90 16.91
C ALA A 376 6.37 -10.03 15.90
N ASN A 377 6.14 -8.72 15.94
CA ASN A 377 6.89 -7.75 15.14
C ASN A 377 7.21 -6.47 15.91
N GLY A 378 8.42 -5.98 15.69
CA GLY A 378 8.95 -4.75 16.28
C GLY A 378 10.13 -5.03 17.21
N ASN A 379 11.20 -4.24 17.04
CA ASN A 379 12.44 -4.32 17.83
C ASN A 379 13.19 -5.68 17.75
N ILE A 380 13.20 -6.33 16.59
CA ILE A 380 14.03 -7.52 16.32
C ILE A 380 15.24 -7.09 15.48
N ARG A 381 16.40 -6.87 16.11
CA ARG A 381 17.60 -6.27 15.47
C ARG A 381 18.79 -7.22 15.39
N HIS A 382 18.78 -8.29 16.17
CA HIS A 382 19.78 -9.37 16.17
C HIS A 382 19.17 -10.63 16.81
N MET A 383 19.88 -11.75 16.74
CA MET A 383 19.39 -13.04 17.24
C MET A 383 19.08 -13.07 18.75
N ASP A 384 19.77 -12.28 19.58
CA ASP A 384 19.42 -12.19 21.01
C ASP A 384 18.03 -11.54 21.22
N ASP A 385 17.61 -10.61 20.34
CA ASP A 385 16.24 -10.04 20.39
C ASP A 385 15.21 -11.08 19.97
N VAL A 386 15.53 -11.91 18.96
CA VAL A 386 14.70 -13.04 18.52
C VAL A 386 14.41 -13.96 19.71
N GLN A 387 15.47 -14.43 20.38
CA GLN A 387 15.35 -15.33 21.52
C GLN A 387 14.56 -14.68 22.66
N SER A 388 14.88 -13.43 23.00
CA SER A 388 14.20 -12.70 24.07
C SER A 388 12.71 -12.51 23.78
N CYS A 389 12.36 -12.16 22.54
CA CYS A 389 10.97 -11.96 22.12
C CYS A 389 10.18 -13.28 22.18
N LEU A 390 10.72 -14.37 21.62
CA LEU A 390 10.09 -15.70 21.66
C LEU A 390 9.87 -16.16 23.10
N THR A 391 10.89 -16.06 23.97
CA THR A 391 10.78 -16.44 25.39
C THR A 391 9.77 -15.58 26.15
N THR A 392 9.74 -14.27 25.91
CA THR A 392 8.85 -13.34 26.63
C THR A 392 7.39 -13.57 26.24
N THR A 393 7.14 -13.70 24.94
CA THR A 393 5.79 -13.64 24.36
C THR A 393 5.16 -15.01 24.12
N GLY A 394 5.96 -16.07 23.96
CA GLY A 394 5.47 -17.41 23.63
C GLY A 394 4.88 -17.53 22.22
N VAL A 395 5.14 -16.56 21.34
CA VAL A 395 4.69 -16.58 19.94
C VAL A 395 5.43 -17.62 19.10
N GLU A 396 4.82 -18.00 17.97
CA GLU A 396 5.34 -19.04 17.09
C GLU A 396 6.53 -18.56 16.24
N GLY A 397 6.67 -17.26 16.04
CA GLY A 397 7.77 -16.68 15.26
C GLY A 397 7.86 -15.17 15.38
N VAL A 398 8.95 -14.61 14.86
CA VAL A 398 9.21 -13.17 14.87
C VAL A 398 9.47 -12.65 13.46
N MET A 399 8.99 -11.44 13.21
CA MET A 399 9.24 -10.70 11.98
C MET A 399 10.23 -9.56 12.21
N SER A 400 11.26 -9.48 11.38
CA SER A 400 12.13 -8.30 11.30
C SER A 400 11.87 -7.52 10.01
N ALA A 401 11.99 -6.19 10.11
CA ALA A 401 11.72 -5.24 9.02
C ALA A 401 12.96 -4.35 8.79
N GLU A 402 12.94 -3.13 9.31
CA GLU A 402 14.00 -2.11 9.13
C GLU A 402 15.42 -2.62 9.44
N ALA A 403 15.59 -3.53 10.41
CA ALA A 403 16.90 -4.08 10.73
C ALA A 403 17.46 -5.00 9.62
N LEU A 404 16.59 -5.72 8.89
CA LEU A 404 17.01 -6.50 7.72
C LEU A 404 17.45 -5.59 6.57
N LEU A 405 16.84 -4.43 6.38
CA LEU A 405 17.25 -3.47 5.33
C LEU A 405 18.69 -2.97 5.55
N ASP A 406 19.13 -2.91 6.81
CA ASP A 406 20.51 -2.57 7.16
C ASP A 406 21.44 -3.79 7.12
N ASN A 407 20.96 -4.93 7.62
CA ASN A 407 21.70 -6.18 7.70
C ASN A 407 20.82 -7.37 7.27
N PRO A 408 20.80 -7.71 5.96
CA PRO A 408 20.10 -8.89 5.45
C PRO A 408 20.56 -10.23 6.07
N ALA A 409 21.76 -10.25 6.66
CA ALA A 409 22.34 -11.44 7.27
C ALA A 409 21.97 -11.65 8.76
N LEU A 410 21.10 -10.80 9.31
CA LEU A 410 20.68 -10.83 10.72
C LEU A 410 20.29 -12.23 11.22
N PHE A 411 19.46 -12.95 10.44
CA PHE A 411 18.97 -14.28 10.82
C PHE A 411 20.03 -15.38 10.73
N GLY A 412 21.16 -15.11 10.07
CA GLY A 412 22.35 -15.97 10.07
C GLY A 412 23.22 -15.79 11.32
N GLY A 413 22.79 -14.94 12.26
CA GLY A 413 23.55 -14.61 13.47
C GLY A 413 24.57 -13.49 13.28
N PHE A 414 24.63 -12.89 12.10
CA PHE A 414 25.51 -11.77 11.81
C PHE A 414 25.00 -10.49 12.46
N ARG A 415 25.91 -9.76 13.11
CA ARG A 415 25.62 -8.54 13.87
C ARG A 415 26.45 -7.38 13.31
N SER A 416 25.81 -6.24 13.06
CA SER A 416 26.53 -5.01 12.71
C SER A 416 27.34 -4.51 13.91
N GLY A 417 28.47 -3.86 13.66
CA GLY A 417 29.39 -3.39 14.71
C GLY A 417 28.73 -2.49 15.76
N GLU A 418 27.70 -1.73 15.41
CA GLU A 418 26.95 -0.87 16.35
C GLU A 418 26.23 -1.65 17.46
N TRP A 419 26.01 -2.94 17.24
CA TRP A 419 25.37 -3.82 18.22
C TRP A 419 26.38 -4.71 18.93
N VAL A 420 27.66 -4.69 18.56
CA VAL A 420 28.72 -5.35 19.32
C VAL A 420 29.14 -4.38 20.43
N LEU A 421 28.76 -4.66 21.67
CA LEU A 421 29.08 -3.77 22.80
C LEU A 421 30.58 -3.82 23.09
N ASP A 422 31.20 -2.64 23.29
CA ASP A 422 32.58 -2.52 23.71
C ASP A 422 32.80 -3.31 25.02
N GLY A 423 33.72 -4.28 25.00
CA GLY A 423 34.05 -5.12 26.15
C GLY A 423 33.34 -6.48 26.22
N GLU A 424 32.41 -6.79 25.32
CA GLU A 424 31.88 -8.16 25.21
C GLU A 424 32.92 -9.08 24.54
N HIS A 425 33.70 -9.78 25.36
CA HIS A 425 34.49 -10.95 24.95
C HIS A 425 33.56 -12.07 24.49
N GLY A 426 33.08 -11.99 23.25
CA GLY A 426 32.06 -12.93 22.75
C GLY A 426 31.74 -12.85 21.27
N PHE A 427 32.31 -11.90 20.54
CA PHE A 427 32.10 -11.77 19.09
C PHE A 427 33.44 -11.84 18.33
N GLU A 428 33.40 -12.34 17.11
CA GLU A 428 34.50 -12.35 16.17
C GLU A 428 34.05 -11.92 14.78
N ASP A 429 35.00 -11.54 13.94
CA ASP A 429 34.74 -11.19 12.55
C ASP A 429 34.14 -12.39 11.81
N GLY A 430 32.93 -12.22 11.26
CA GLY A 430 32.22 -13.26 10.54
C GLY A 430 32.72 -13.48 9.11
N ASN A 431 33.79 -12.82 8.68
CA ASN A 431 34.31 -12.84 7.31
C ASN A 431 33.25 -12.47 6.26
N LEU A 432 32.31 -11.61 6.64
CA LEU A 432 31.26 -11.06 5.79
C LEU A 432 31.19 -9.56 6.06
N ASP A 433 31.13 -8.74 5.01
CA ASP A 433 30.92 -7.30 5.16
C ASP A 433 29.69 -6.80 4.38
N ARG A 434 29.34 -5.53 4.60
CA ARG A 434 28.21 -4.88 3.92
C ARG A 434 28.38 -4.82 2.39
N GLY A 435 29.61 -4.79 1.89
CA GLY A 435 29.91 -4.83 0.46
C GLY A 435 29.60 -6.20 -0.14
N ASP A 436 29.93 -7.28 0.55
CA ASP A 436 29.59 -8.65 0.12
C ASP A 436 28.07 -8.82 -0.02
N LEU A 437 27.30 -8.31 0.95
CA LEU A 437 25.84 -8.33 0.89
C LEU A 437 25.28 -7.57 -0.31
N VAL A 438 25.86 -6.40 -0.64
CA VAL A 438 25.49 -5.66 -1.86
C VAL A 438 25.81 -6.47 -3.11
N PHE A 439 27.00 -7.06 -3.20
CA PHE A 439 27.37 -7.88 -4.36
C PHE A 439 26.39 -9.04 -4.58
N GLU A 440 26.01 -9.73 -3.51
CA GLU A 440 25.05 -10.83 -3.58
C GLU A 440 23.64 -10.36 -3.95
N TYR A 441 23.20 -9.24 -3.39
CA TYR A 441 21.95 -8.61 -3.74
C TYR A 441 21.89 -8.23 -5.23
N LEU A 442 22.94 -7.59 -5.76
CA LEU A 442 23.01 -7.18 -7.16
C LEU A 442 22.94 -8.37 -8.12
N LYS A 443 23.62 -9.49 -7.81
CA LYS A 443 23.51 -10.74 -8.58
C LYS A 443 22.07 -11.26 -8.60
N LEU A 444 21.36 -11.16 -7.48
CA LEU A 444 19.94 -11.53 -7.41
C LEU A 444 19.05 -10.58 -8.22
N CYS A 445 19.35 -9.28 -8.25
CA CYS A 445 18.66 -8.31 -9.09
C CYS A 445 18.90 -8.53 -10.60
N GLU A 446 20.08 -8.99 -10.99
CA GLU A 446 20.36 -9.39 -12.38
C GLU A 446 19.52 -10.61 -12.78
N LYS A 447 19.39 -11.60 -11.87
CA LYS A 447 18.56 -12.79 -12.09
C LYS A 447 17.06 -12.50 -12.06
N TYR A 448 16.63 -11.63 -11.15
CA TYR A 448 15.24 -11.25 -10.94
C TYR A 448 15.10 -9.72 -11.02
N PRO A 449 14.89 -9.16 -12.22
CA PRO A 449 14.85 -7.73 -12.42
C PRO A 449 13.77 -7.03 -11.58
N VAL A 450 14.15 -5.93 -10.94
CA VAL A 450 13.27 -5.06 -10.16
C VAL A 450 13.52 -3.59 -10.52
N ARG A 451 12.67 -2.68 -10.04
CA ARG A 451 12.81 -1.25 -10.35
C ARG A 451 14.13 -0.69 -9.79
N TRP A 452 14.83 0.12 -10.58
CA TRP A 452 16.10 0.73 -10.18
C TRP A 452 16.02 1.50 -8.86
N ASN A 453 14.92 2.19 -8.57
CA ASN A 453 14.77 2.93 -7.32
C ASN A 453 14.84 2.04 -6.07
N ILE A 454 14.37 0.78 -6.18
CA ILE A 454 14.43 -0.21 -5.10
C ILE A 454 15.88 -0.68 -4.92
N ILE A 455 16.57 -1.00 -6.03
CA ILE A 455 17.98 -1.42 -6.03
C ILE A 455 18.84 -0.35 -5.36
N ILE A 456 18.67 0.91 -5.75
CA ILE A 456 19.41 2.05 -5.20
C ILE A 456 19.13 2.24 -3.71
N SER A 457 17.87 2.10 -3.28
CA SER A 457 17.51 2.19 -1.86
C SER A 457 18.21 1.12 -1.03
N HIS A 458 18.26 -0.13 -1.50
CA HIS A 458 18.94 -1.22 -0.80
C HIS A 458 20.47 -1.06 -0.78
N VAL A 459 21.07 -0.69 -1.92
CA VAL A 459 22.52 -0.40 -1.99
C VAL A 459 22.88 0.71 -1.01
N TYR A 460 22.09 1.79 -0.98
CA TYR A 460 22.31 2.90 -0.04
C TYR A 460 22.11 2.48 1.41
N GLY A 461 21.07 1.69 1.71
CA GLY A 461 20.80 1.17 3.04
C GLY A 461 21.95 0.33 3.58
N MET A 462 22.37 -0.68 2.82
CA MET A 462 23.47 -1.58 3.21
C MET A 462 24.81 -0.86 3.33
N LEU A 463 25.12 0.09 2.43
CA LEU A 463 26.39 0.85 2.43
C LEU A 463 26.35 2.14 3.25
N LYS A 464 25.27 2.40 4.00
CA LYS A 464 25.08 3.67 4.71
C LYS A 464 26.31 4.09 5.52
N LYS A 465 26.91 3.18 6.27
CA LYS A 465 28.12 3.43 7.07
C LYS A 465 29.35 3.77 6.22
N TRP A 466 29.51 3.09 5.09
CA TRP A 466 30.58 3.37 4.14
C TRP A 466 30.42 4.77 3.52
N PHE A 467 29.18 5.15 3.17
CA PHE A 467 28.85 6.48 2.67
C PHE A 467 28.98 7.59 3.71
N GLU A 468 28.81 7.30 5.00
CA GLU A 468 29.11 8.24 6.08
C GLU A 468 30.62 8.52 6.18
N THR A 469 31.47 7.51 5.95
CA THR A 469 32.94 7.65 5.98
C THR A 469 33.52 8.23 4.69
N HIS A 470 32.89 7.96 3.54
CA HIS A 470 33.32 8.42 2.22
C HIS A 470 32.21 9.22 1.52
N PRO A 471 31.94 10.45 1.97
CA PRO A 471 30.88 11.28 1.40
C PRO A 471 31.14 11.63 -0.07
N ASP A 472 32.40 11.65 -0.53
CA ASP A 472 32.75 11.87 -1.95
C ASP A 472 32.15 10.80 -2.86
N ILE A 473 32.21 9.53 -2.46
CA ILE A 473 31.62 8.41 -3.22
C ILE A 473 30.10 8.41 -3.11
N ARG A 474 29.55 8.75 -1.94
CA ARG A 474 28.10 8.91 -1.74
C ARG A 474 27.54 10.02 -2.64
N ASP A 475 28.22 11.14 -2.72
CA ASP A 475 27.74 12.29 -3.47
C ASP A 475 27.79 12.02 -4.98
N ASP A 476 28.83 11.34 -5.48
CA ASP A 476 28.87 10.78 -6.84
C ASP A 476 27.71 9.81 -7.11
N PHE A 477 27.43 8.90 -6.17
CA PHE A 477 26.30 7.97 -6.25
C PHE A 477 24.96 8.70 -6.34
N ASN A 478 24.77 9.77 -5.57
CA ASN A 478 23.51 10.53 -5.53
C ASN A 478 23.23 11.34 -6.81
N VAL A 479 24.26 11.78 -7.53
CA VAL A 479 24.10 12.59 -8.76
C VAL A 479 24.06 11.75 -10.04
N LYS A 480 24.38 10.46 -9.96
CA LYS A 480 24.43 9.56 -11.12
C LYS A 480 23.03 9.35 -11.71
N ARG A 481 22.85 9.73 -12.98
CA ARG A 481 21.58 9.54 -13.71
C ARG A 481 21.47 8.23 -14.47
N ASN A 482 22.60 7.74 -15.00
CA ASN A 482 22.65 6.48 -15.76
C ASN A 482 23.18 5.37 -14.86
N LEU A 483 22.26 4.52 -14.40
CA LEU A 483 22.56 3.40 -13.52
C LEU A 483 22.77 2.12 -14.33
N SER A 484 23.78 1.35 -13.96
CA SER A 484 24.07 0.01 -14.47
C SER A 484 24.57 -0.87 -13.33
N PHE A 485 24.46 -2.18 -13.46
CA PHE A 485 25.02 -3.11 -12.46
C PHE A 485 26.54 -2.95 -12.35
N GLU A 486 27.25 -2.80 -13.47
CA GLU A 486 28.68 -2.50 -13.50
C GLU A 486 29.03 -1.26 -12.66
N TYR A 487 28.26 -0.19 -12.78
CA TYR A 487 28.44 0.99 -11.95
C TYR A 487 28.23 0.68 -10.46
N LEU A 488 27.17 -0.05 -10.11
CA LEU A 488 26.88 -0.39 -8.71
C LEU A 488 27.94 -1.29 -8.08
N TYR A 489 28.48 -2.25 -8.83
CA TYR A 489 29.65 -3.03 -8.39
C TYR A 489 30.87 -2.12 -8.20
N SER A 490 31.13 -1.20 -9.15
CA SER A 490 32.25 -0.27 -9.04
C SER A 490 32.15 0.67 -7.82
N VAL A 491 30.95 0.96 -7.31
CA VAL A 491 30.78 1.74 -6.07
C VAL A 491 31.38 0.98 -4.89
N VAL A 492 31.07 -0.32 -4.77
CA VAL A 492 31.63 -1.17 -3.70
C VAL A 492 33.14 -1.34 -3.89
N ASP A 493 33.63 -1.52 -5.11
CA ASP A 493 35.06 -1.68 -5.37
C ASP A 493 35.85 -0.40 -5.05
N ARG A 494 35.33 0.79 -5.43
CA ARG A 494 35.94 2.08 -5.09
C ARG A 494 35.99 2.28 -3.57
N LEU A 495 34.93 1.91 -2.89
CA LEU A 495 34.84 1.95 -1.44
C LEU A 495 35.87 1.01 -0.79
N ARG A 496 36.02 -0.23 -1.28
CA ARG A 496 37.04 -1.19 -0.81
C ARG A 496 38.47 -0.70 -1.06
N ALA A 497 38.70 -0.06 -2.20
CA ALA A 497 40.00 0.51 -2.55
C ALA A 497 40.45 1.64 -1.59
N ARG A 498 39.52 2.25 -0.84
CA ARG A 498 39.85 3.21 0.24
C ARG A 498 40.28 2.54 1.55
N GLY A 499 40.37 1.21 1.59
CA GLY A 499 40.83 0.45 2.76
C GLY A 499 39.82 0.38 3.89
N VAL A 500 38.58 0.79 3.67
CA VAL A 500 37.51 0.73 4.65
C VAL A 500 36.76 -0.59 4.54
N ARG A 501 36.55 -1.24 5.67
CA ARG A 501 35.76 -2.46 5.80
C ARG A 501 34.88 -2.35 7.03
N PHE A 502 33.60 -2.65 6.87
CA PHE A 502 32.64 -2.74 7.98
C PHE A 502 32.21 -4.20 8.12
N PRO A 503 32.96 -5.02 8.87
CA PRO A 503 32.63 -6.42 9.04
C PRO A 503 31.33 -6.60 9.82
N LEU A 504 30.66 -7.70 9.52
CA LEU A 504 29.60 -8.24 10.35
C LEU A 504 30.20 -9.31 11.26
N TYR A 505 29.75 -9.30 12.51
CA TYR A 505 30.32 -10.11 13.57
C TYR A 505 29.40 -11.28 13.91
N VAL A 506 29.99 -12.41 14.27
CA VAL A 506 29.28 -13.59 14.77
C VAL A 506 29.67 -13.86 16.21
N LYS A 507 28.78 -14.49 16.97
CA LYS A 507 29.05 -14.87 18.35
C LYS A 507 30.09 -16.01 18.34
N LYS A 508 31.17 -15.88 19.11
CA LYS A 508 32.15 -16.94 19.29
C LYS A 508 31.46 -18.18 19.85
N ASN A 509 31.59 -19.31 19.15
CA ASN A 509 31.20 -20.59 19.72
C ASN A 509 32.11 -20.86 20.92
N ARG A 510 31.53 -20.84 22.13
CA ARG A 510 32.21 -21.40 23.31
C ARG A 510 32.19 -22.92 23.13
N HIS A 511 33.21 -23.45 22.46
CA HIS A 511 33.50 -24.88 22.46
C HIS A 511 33.94 -25.34 23.84
#